data_AF-W9QSC4-F1
#
_entry.id   AF-W9QSC4-F1
#
_cell.length_a   1.000
_cell.length_b   1.000
_cell.length_c   1.000
_cell.angle_alpha   90.00
_cell.angle_beta   90.00
_cell.angle_gamma   90.00
#
_symmetry.space_group_name_H-M   'P 1'
#
loop_
_entity.id
_entity.type
_entity.pdbx_description
1 polymer ?
#
loop_
_entity_poly.entity_id
_entity_poly.type
_entity_poly.pdbx_seq_one_letter_code
_entity_poly.pdbx_strand_id
1 'polypeptide(L)'
;MGLKDSKDIVLSFDMSTEEFHRIPLPDNVQRVNSYLKRLAVWNESVSLFFSPEKTQNSLSFEIWVMNDYSTSVEGPSWTKHSTVGPLVGIHSPIAFWKRDELLMDTKDGGVVSYNLGTKRLRDFPIYGVRPGSCHAENYMGNLFSFKRKGTRLAQMKRQVTLLCHVE
;
A
#
# COMPACT_ATOMS: atom_id res chain seq x y z
N MET A 1 34.72 3.24 9.17
CA MET A 1 33.76 2.12 9.30
C MET A 1 32.70 2.35 8.23
N GLY A 2 32.83 1.68 7.08
CA GLY A 2 31.96 1.95 5.93
C GLY A 2 30.52 1.56 6.25
N LEU A 3 29.58 2.50 6.11
CA LEU A 3 28.17 2.18 6.02
C LEU A 3 28.03 1.24 4.82
N LYS A 4 27.68 -0.03 5.07
CA LYS A 4 27.24 -0.89 3.97
C LYS A 4 26.01 -0.22 3.37
N ASP A 5 26.09 0.17 2.11
CA ASP A 5 24.94 0.58 1.29
C ASP A 5 23.97 -0.61 1.18
N SER A 6 23.19 -0.87 2.24
CA SER A 6 22.09 -1.83 2.18
C SER A 6 20.96 -1.18 1.40
N LYS A 7 20.92 -1.45 0.09
CA LYS A 7 19.83 -1.03 -0.77
C LYS A 7 18.62 -1.94 -0.54
N ASP A 8 17.53 -1.36 -0.05
CA ASP A 8 16.24 -2.06 0.01
C ASP A 8 15.78 -2.45 -1.40
N ILE A 9 15.19 -3.63 -1.51
CA ILE A 9 14.67 -4.19 -2.76
C ILE A 9 13.27 -4.76 -2.55
N VAL A 10 12.48 -4.79 -3.61
CA VAL A 10 11.28 -5.63 -3.67
C VAL A 10 11.67 -6.98 -4.25
N LEU A 11 11.24 -8.06 -3.60
CA LEU A 11 11.36 -9.42 -4.12
C LEU A 11 10.02 -9.83 -4.73
N SER A 12 10.05 -10.21 -6.00
CA SER A 12 8.90 -10.80 -6.70
C SER A 12 9.17 -12.28 -6.94
N PHE A 13 8.16 -13.12 -6.78
CA PHE A 13 8.24 -14.55 -7.07
C PHE A 13 7.33 -14.87 -8.25
N ASP A 14 7.90 -15.35 -9.34
CA ASP A 14 7.15 -15.82 -10.50
C ASP A 14 6.75 -17.27 -10.28
N MET A 15 5.44 -17.53 -10.14
CA MET A 15 4.92 -18.88 -9.91
C MET A 15 4.99 -19.79 -11.14
N SER A 16 5.21 -19.24 -12.34
CA SER A 16 5.29 -20.00 -13.59
C SER A 16 6.70 -20.52 -13.85
N THR A 17 7.72 -19.73 -13.52
CA THR A 17 9.14 -20.10 -13.66
C THR A 17 9.75 -20.57 -12.33
N GLU A 18 9.04 -20.36 -11.21
CA GLU A 18 9.52 -20.61 -9.84
C GLU A 18 10.79 -19.82 -9.46
N GLU A 19 10.95 -18.63 -10.05
CA GLU A 19 12.13 -17.79 -9.85
C GLU A 19 11.83 -16.53 -9.01
N PHE A 20 12.83 -16.09 -8.24
CA PHE A 20 12.80 -14.80 -7.57
C PHE A 20 13.44 -13.71 -8.42
N HIS A 21 12.74 -12.61 -8.61
CA HIS A 21 13.23 -11.41 -9.26
C HIS A 21 13.43 -10.29 -8.24
N ARG A 22 14.53 -9.56 -8.39
CA ARG A 22 14.88 -8.42 -7.54
C ARG A 22 14.52 -7.14 -8.27
N ILE A 23 13.72 -6.29 -7.63
CA ILE A 23 13.27 -5.02 -8.19
C ILE A 23 13.82 -3.90 -7.31
N PRO A 24 14.65 -3.01 -7.85
CA PRO A 24 15.15 -1.88 -7.11
C PRO A 24 14.00 -0.91 -6.75
N LEU A 25 14.08 -0.27 -5.58
CA LEU A 25 13.22 0.86 -5.24
C LEU A 25 13.61 2.11 -6.07
N PRO A 26 12.80 3.19 -6.08
CA PRO A 26 13.22 4.46 -6.69
C PRO A 26 14.55 4.96 -6.11
N ASP A 27 15.41 5.54 -6.95
CA ASP A 27 16.76 6.02 -6.55
C ASP A 27 16.75 6.97 -5.35
N ASN A 28 15.82 7.91 -5.33
CA ASN A 28 15.63 8.88 -4.25
C ASN A 28 15.10 8.24 -2.96
N VAL A 29 14.42 7.09 -3.06
CA VAL A 29 13.92 6.30 -1.93
C VAL A 29 15.03 5.40 -1.36
N GLN A 30 15.90 4.85 -2.22
CA GLN A 30 17.00 3.99 -1.79
C GLN A 30 18.05 4.71 -0.96
N ARG A 31 18.34 5.98 -1.28
CA ARG A 31 19.45 6.74 -0.68
C ARG A 31 19.13 7.33 0.70
N VAL A 32 17.92 7.13 1.20
CA VAL A 32 17.42 7.79 2.42
C VAL A 32 16.96 6.76 3.45
N ASN A 33 17.48 6.88 4.67
CA ASN A 33 16.89 6.22 5.83
C ASN A 33 15.51 6.80 6.07
N SER A 34 14.49 5.94 6.09
CA SER A 34 13.10 6.35 6.06
C SER A 34 12.36 5.94 7.31
N TYR A 35 11.48 6.80 7.79
CA TYR A 35 10.48 6.44 8.79
C TYR A 35 9.49 5.38 8.27
N LEU A 36 9.11 5.46 6.99
CA LEU A 36 8.11 4.58 6.38
C LEU A 36 8.57 4.08 5.01
N LYS A 37 8.58 2.76 4.83
CA LYS A 37 8.60 2.04 3.56
C LYS A 37 7.60 0.90 3.66
N ARG A 38 6.49 0.99 2.94
CA ARG A 38 5.42 -0.03 2.99
C ARG A 38 4.85 -0.28 1.60
N LEU A 39 4.79 -1.53 1.19
CA LEU A 39 4.11 -1.93 -0.05
C LEU A 39 2.61 -2.03 0.16
N ALA A 40 1.86 -1.69 -0.88
CA ALA A 40 0.41 -1.86 -0.94
C ALA A 40 -0.02 -2.15 -2.38
N VAL A 41 -1.21 -2.74 -2.55
CA VAL A 41 -1.82 -2.89 -3.87
C VAL A 41 -2.67 -1.66 -4.16
N TRP A 42 -2.52 -1.07 -5.34
CA TRP A 42 -3.34 0.04 -5.78
C TRP A 42 -3.67 -0.06 -7.26
N ASN A 43 -4.96 -0.09 -7.60
CA ASN A 43 -5.45 -0.25 -8.98
C ASN A 43 -4.75 -1.38 -9.75
N GLU A 44 -4.56 -2.54 -9.10
CA GLU A 44 -3.88 -3.73 -9.64
C GLU A 44 -2.36 -3.61 -9.84
N SER A 45 -1.80 -2.43 -9.56
CA SER A 45 -0.35 -2.22 -9.54
C SER A 45 0.21 -2.32 -8.12
N VAL A 46 1.49 -2.66 -8.02
CA VAL A 46 2.23 -2.53 -6.76
C VAL A 46 2.49 -1.05 -6.51
N SER A 47 2.22 -0.62 -5.28
CA SER A 47 2.49 0.74 -4.82
C SER A 47 3.38 0.71 -3.58
N LEU A 48 4.08 1.81 -3.34
CA LEU A 48 4.98 2.02 -2.22
C LEU A 48 4.61 3.33 -1.53
N PHE A 49 4.33 3.23 -0.23
CA PHE A 49 4.30 4.37 0.67
C PHE A 49 5.69 4.63 1.20
N PHE A 50 6.16 5.85 0.99
CA PHE A 50 7.49 6.27 1.40
C PHE A 50 7.43 7.57 2.21
N SER A 51 8.07 7.59 3.38
CA SER A 51 8.28 8.83 4.12
C SER A 51 9.69 8.84 4.69
N PRO A 52 10.53 9.83 4.31
CA PRO A 52 11.87 9.92 4.87
C PRO A 52 11.82 10.26 6.36
N GLU A 53 10.88 11.14 6.76
CA GLU A 53 10.83 11.72 8.10
C GLU A 53 9.39 11.79 8.63
N LYS A 54 9.24 11.55 9.93
CA LYS A 54 8.00 11.81 10.67
C LYS A 54 8.22 12.99 11.60
N THR A 55 7.35 13.99 11.50
CA THR A 55 7.28 15.05 12.51
C THR A 55 6.56 14.53 13.76
N GLN A 56 6.80 15.15 14.92
CA GLN A 56 6.19 14.73 16.20
C GLN A 56 4.68 14.55 16.09
N ASN A 57 3.98 15.44 15.39
CA ASN A 57 2.51 15.46 15.35
C ASN A 57 1.89 15.16 13.98
N SER A 58 2.63 15.23 12.88
CA SER A 58 2.09 14.99 11.54
C SER A 58 2.92 14.02 10.69
N LEU A 59 2.25 13.36 9.75
CA LEU A 59 2.86 12.50 8.76
C LEU A 59 2.66 13.09 7.36
N SER A 60 3.75 13.18 6.60
CA SER A 60 3.73 13.36 5.15
C SER A 60 4.35 12.14 4.51
N PHE A 61 3.78 11.62 3.42
CA PHE A 61 4.34 10.49 2.71
C PHE A 61 4.06 10.59 1.21
N GLU A 62 4.91 9.95 0.43
CA GLU A 62 4.81 9.82 -1.01
C GLU A 62 4.18 8.49 -1.37
N ILE A 63 3.43 8.49 -2.47
CA ILE A 63 2.88 7.30 -3.09
C ILE A 63 3.60 7.10 -4.41
N TRP A 64 4.32 5.99 -4.52
CA TRP A 64 4.98 5.54 -5.74
C TRP A 64 4.23 4.34 -6.30
N VAL A 65 4.15 4.24 -7.62
CA VAL A 65 3.48 3.12 -8.30
C VAL A 65 4.47 2.46 -9.25
N MET A 66 4.51 1.14 -9.22
CA MET A 66 5.30 0.35 -10.14
C MET A 66 4.58 0.33 -11.49
N ASN A 67 5.30 0.69 -12.55
CA ASN A 67 4.81 0.60 -13.92
C ASN A 67 4.71 -0.86 -14.35
N ASP A 68 3.76 -1.16 -15.23
CA ASP A 68 3.50 -2.53 -15.68
C ASP A 68 4.72 -3.12 -16.39
N TYR A 69 5.11 -4.33 -15.99
CA TYR A 69 6.23 -5.09 -16.55
C TYR A 69 6.19 -5.20 -18.08
N SER A 70 4.99 -5.24 -18.67
CA SER A 70 4.80 -5.41 -20.11
C SER A 70 5.07 -4.17 -20.94
N THR A 71 5.20 -2.99 -20.32
CA THR A 71 5.33 -1.70 -21.03
C THR A 71 6.74 -1.13 -21.02
N SER A 72 7.62 -1.63 -20.16
CA SER A 72 9.00 -1.14 -20.04
C SER A 72 10.00 -2.05 -20.75
N VAL A 73 10.68 -1.54 -21.77
CA VAL A 73 11.82 -2.22 -22.43
C VAL A 73 12.99 -2.40 -21.45
N GLU A 74 13.07 -1.57 -20.41
CA GLU A 74 14.15 -1.53 -19.42
C GLU A 74 13.84 -2.27 -18.10
N GLY A 75 12.70 -2.98 -18.02
CA GLY A 75 12.25 -3.66 -16.82
C GLY A 75 11.49 -2.76 -15.82
N PRO A 76 11.07 -3.31 -14.66
CA PRO A 76 10.14 -2.66 -13.74
C PRO A 76 10.68 -1.32 -13.24
N SER A 77 9.88 -0.27 -13.44
CA SER A 77 10.20 1.10 -13.05
C SER A 77 9.14 1.66 -12.10
N TRP A 78 9.47 2.74 -11.41
CA TRP A 78 8.56 3.38 -10.45
C TRP A 78 8.27 4.81 -10.86
N THR A 79 7.03 5.24 -10.66
CA THR A 79 6.60 6.63 -10.87
C THR A 79 5.98 7.18 -9.59
N LYS A 80 6.42 8.37 -9.19
CA LYS A 80 5.80 9.11 -8.08
C LYS A 80 4.43 9.58 -8.52
N HIS A 81 3.38 9.08 -7.89
CA HIS A 81 2.01 9.48 -8.20
C HIS A 81 1.64 10.76 -7.45
N SER A 82 1.86 10.82 -6.15
CA SER A 82 1.44 11.97 -5.32
C SER A 82 2.15 12.02 -3.98
N THR A 83 2.05 13.16 -3.31
CA THR A 83 2.43 13.34 -1.90
C THR A 83 1.17 13.63 -1.08
N VAL A 84 1.01 12.92 0.04
CA VAL A 84 -0.08 13.08 1.00
C VAL A 84 0.46 13.74 2.26
N GLY A 85 -0.33 14.65 2.84
CA GLY A 85 -0.02 15.34 4.08
C GLY A 85 0.54 16.75 3.89
N PRO A 86 0.99 17.39 4.99
CA PRO A 86 1.07 16.82 6.34
C PRO A 86 -0.31 16.53 6.96
N LEU A 87 -0.50 15.34 7.52
CA LEU A 87 -1.71 14.94 8.24
C LEU A 87 -1.42 14.82 9.74
N VAL A 88 -2.15 15.59 10.55
CA VAL A 88 -2.02 15.57 12.02
C VAL A 88 -2.68 14.31 12.58
N GLY A 89 -2.09 13.72 13.61
CA GLY A 89 -2.69 12.57 14.31
C GLY A 89 -2.56 11.25 13.57
N ILE A 90 -2.03 11.22 12.34
CA ILE A 90 -1.82 9.99 11.58
C ILE A 90 -0.51 9.31 12.00
N HIS A 91 -0.57 8.00 12.23
CA HIS A 91 0.57 7.17 12.50
C HIS A 91 1.21 6.64 11.21
N SER A 92 0.44 5.96 10.36
CA SER A 92 0.90 5.35 9.12
C SER A 92 -0.25 5.01 8.16
N PRO A 93 -0.03 5.04 6.83
CA PRO A 93 -0.97 4.46 5.88
C PRO A 93 -0.94 2.92 5.96
N ILE A 94 -2.11 2.29 5.79
CA ILE A 94 -2.30 0.85 5.86
C ILE A 94 -2.40 0.29 4.44
N ALA A 95 -3.48 0.58 3.71
CA ALA A 95 -3.71 0.10 2.36
C ALA A 95 -4.82 0.87 1.64
N PHE A 96 -4.86 0.73 0.31
CA PHE A 96 -6.01 1.14 -0.49
C PHE A 96 -7.12 0.11 -0.37
N TRP A 97 -8.32 0.56 -0.02
CA TRP A 97 -9.51 -0.29 0.01
C TRP A 97 -10.52 0.03 -1.11
N LYS A 98 -10.35 1.18 -1.76
CA LYS A 98 -11.05 1.59 -2.99
C LYS A 98 -10.07 2.38 -3.85
N ARG A 99 -10.45 2.65 -5.10
CA ARG A 99 -9.62 3.36 -6.09
C ARG A 99 -8.96 4.62 -5.52
N ASP A 100 -9.70 5.47 -4.82
CA ASP A 100 -9.18 6.76 -4.34
C ASP A 100 -9.22 6.88 -2.82
N GLU A 101 -9.30 5.77 -2.09
CA GLU A 101 -9.42 5.79 -0.64
C GLU A 101 -8.34 4.96 0.04
N LEU A 102 -7.65 5.60 0.98
CA LEU A 102 -6.58 5.01 1.76
C LEU A 102 -7.02 4.83 3.21
N LEU A 103 -6.80 3.65 3.77
CA LEU A 103 -6.94 3.39 5.19
C LEU A 103 -5.65 3.80 5.91
N MET A 104 -5.77 4.45 7.06
CA MET A 104 -4.64 4.91 7.86
C MET A 104 -4.86 4.64 9.34
N ASP A 105 -3.78 4.27 10.03
CA ASP A 105 -3.73 4.20 11.48
C ASP A 105 -3.57 5.60 12.05
N THR A 106 -4.28 5.87 13.14
CA THR A 106 -4.11 7.10 13.92
C THR A 106 -3.23 6.85 15.14
N LYS A 107 -2.71 7.94 15.72
CA LYS A 107 -1.87 7.90 16.92
C LYS A 107 -2.66 7.62 18.20
N ASP A 108 -3.94 7.92 18.21
CA ASP A 108 -4.90 7.69 19.29
C ASP A 108 -5.60 6.32 19.20
N GLY A 109 -5.13 5.45 18.31
CA GLY A 109 -5.56 4.05 18.24
C GLY A 109 -6.88 3.83 17.53
N GLY A 110 -7.17 4.65 16.53
CA GLY A 110 -8.26 4.47 15.58
C GLY A 110 -7.77 4.17 14.17
N VAL A 111 -8.74 3.94 13.28
CA VAL A 111 -8.52 3.82 11.84
C VAL A 111 -9.37 4.85 11.12
N VAL A 112 -8.79 5.53 10.14
CA VAL A 112 -9.48 6.54 9.31
C VAL A 112 -9.32 6.23 7.83
N SER A 113 -10.26 6.74 7.03
CA SER A 113 -10.18 6.77 5.57
C SER A 113 -9.69 8.14 5.12
N TYR A 114 -8.87 8.16 4.08
CA TYR A 114 -8.47 9.38 3.38
C TYR A 114 -8.76 9.25 1.89
N ASN A 115 -9.58 10.16 1.38
CA ASN A 115 -9.84 10.24 -0.04
C ASN A 115 -8.75 11.05 -0.74
N LEU A 116 -8.05 10.46 -1.72
CA LEU A 116 -6.98 11.12 -2.48
C LEU A 116 -7.48 12.30 -3.31
N GLY A 117 -8.66 12.17 -3.93
CA GLY A 117 -9.22 13.19 -4.81
C GLY A 117 -9.77 14.40 -4.05
N THR A 118 -10.58 14.15 -3.01
CA THR A 118 -11.19 15.22 -2.21
C THR A 118 -10.29 15.70 -1.07
N LYS A 119 -9.21 14.98 -0.76
CA LYS A 119 -8.29 15.24 0.36
C LYS A 119 -8.98 15.29 1.73
N ARG A 120 -9.99 14.44 1.93
CA ARG A 120 -10.81 14.43 3.17
C ARG A 120 -10.54 13.18 3.99
N LEU A 121 -10.46 13.36 5.31
CA LEU A 121 -10.44 12.28 6.29
C LEU A 121 -11.86 11.91 6.72
N ARG A 122 -12.07 10.64 7.03
CA ARG A 122 -13.34 10.10 7.59
C ARG A 122 -13.02 9.06 8.64
N ASP A 123 -13.72 9.11 9.76
CA ASP A 123 -13.51 8.16 10.85
C ASP A 123 -14.18 6.81 10.56
N PHE A 124 -13.54 5.73 11.02
CA PHE A 124 -14.18 4.43 11.16
C PHE A 124 -14.52 4.15 12.63
N PRO A 125 -15.57 3.34 12.87
CA PRO A 125 -15.89 2.86 14.21
C PRO A 125 -14.93 1.72 14.63
N ILE A 126 -13.62 1.94 14.51
CA ILE A 126 -12.55 1.04 14.94
C ILE A 126 -11.69 1.85 15.92
N TYR A 127 -11.60 1.37 17.16
CA TYR A 127 -10.93 2.04 18.27
C TYR A 127 -10.13 1.02 19.10
N GLY A 128 -9.22 1.51 19.95
CA GLY A 128 -8.39 0.67 20.82
C GLY A 128 -7.30 -0.09 20.08
N VAL A 129 -7.01 0.29 18.83
CA VAL A 129 -5.95 -0.32 18.03
C VAL A 129 -4.60 0.20 18.48
N ARG A 130 -3.62 -0.67 18.70
CA ARG A 130 -2.23 -0.24 18.91
C ARG A 130 -1.69 0.42 17.63
N PRO A 131 -1.22 1.67 17.65
CA PRO A 131 -0.76 2.36 16.44
C PRO A 131 0.33 1.58 15.69
N GLY A 132 0.16 1.44 14.38
CA GLY A 132 1.09 0.72 13.51
C GLY A 132 0.97 -0.81 13.53
N SER A 133 0.03 -1.36 14.30
CA SER A 133 -0.24 -2.80 14.36
C SER A 133 -1.22 -3.31 13.29
N CYS A 134 -1.86 -2.40 12.54
CA CYS A 134 -2.77 -2.82 11.49
C CYS A 134 -2.03 -3.17 10.20
N HIS A 135 -2.40 -4.32 9.66
CA HIS A 135 -1.99 -4.83 8.36
C HIS A 135 -3.23 -5.10 7.52
N ALA A 136 -3.09 -4.92 6.21
CA ALA A 136 -4.17 -5.20 5.27
C ALA A 136 -3.80 -6.34 4.33
N GLU A 137 -4.73 -7.24 4.13
CA GLU A 137 -4.65 -8.31 3.14
C GLU A 137 -5.65 -8.03 2.02
N ASN A 138 -5.16 -8.03 0.79
CA ASN A 138 -6.00 -7.89 -0.39
C ASN A 138 -6.35 -9.28 -0.92
N TYR A 139 -7.62 -9.66 -0.82
CA TYR A 139 -8.12 -10.90 -1.40
C TYR A 139 -8.88 -10.61 -2.70
N MET A 140 -8.47 -11.29 -3.76
CA MET A 140 -9.11 -11.23 -5.07
C MET A 140 -9.61 -12.62 -5.43
N GLY A 141 -10.92 -12.82 -5.26
CA GLY A 141 -11.58 -14.09 -5.50
C GLY A 141 -12.48 -14.06 -6.73
N ASN A 142 -12.52 -15.18 -7.45
CA ASN A 142 -13.51 -15.41 -8.50
C ASN A 142 -14.80 -15.96 -7.85
N LEU A 143 -15.88 -15.18 -7.84
CA LEU A 143 -17.20 -15.75 -7.57
C LEU A 143 -17.89 -16.10 -8.87
N PHE A 144 -18.39 -17.33 -8.96
CA PHE A 144 -19.25 -17.78 -10.04
C PHE A 144 -20.71 -17.58 -9.63
N SER A 145 -21.49 -16.87 -10.46
CA SER A 145 -22.95 -16.85 -10.27
C SER A 145 -23.58 -18.04 -10.99
N PHE A 146 -24.39 -18.81 -10.27
CA PHE A 146 -25.23 -19.86 -10.87
C PHE A 146 -26.58 -19.25 -11.29
N LYS A 147 -26.84 -19.14 -12.60
CA LYS A 147 -28.20 -18.98 -13.12
C LYS A 147 -28.70 -20.34 -13.59
N ARG A 148 -29.93 -20.72 -13.19
CA ARG A 148 -30.61 -21.99 -13.53
C ARG A 148 -30.75 -22.28 -15.04
N LYS A 149 -30.32 -21.39 -15.93
CA LYS A 149 -30.30 -21.58 -17.39
C LYS A 149 -28.97 -21.08 -17.97
N GLY A 150 -27.94 -21.92 -17.89
CA GLY A 150 -26.89 -22.04 -18.93
C GLY A 150 -26.05 -20.81 -19.31
N THR A 151 -25.60 -19.97 -18.38
CA THR A 151 -24.43 -19.09 -18.64
C THR A 151 -23.68 -18.79 -17.34
N ARG A 152 -22.38 -19.11 -17.29
CA ARG A 152 -21.50 -18.86 -16.14
C ARG A 152 -20.88 -17.47 -16.29
N LEU A 153 -21.38 -16.50 -15.53
CA LEU A 153 -20.74 -15.19 -15.40
C LEU A 153 -19.85 -15.24 -14.15
N ALA A 154 -18.53 -15.15 -14.37
CA ALA A 154 -17.57 -14.94 -13.30
C ALA A 154 -17.55 -13.45 -12.95
N GLN A 155 -17.78 -13.11 -11.69
CA GLN A 155 -17.59 -11.76 -11.18
C GLN A 155 -16.40 -11.78 -10.22
N MET A 156 -15.42 -10.93 -10.49
CA MET A 156 -14.30 -10.72 -9.58
C MET A 156 -14.79 -9.87 -8.39
N LYS A 157 -14.65 -10.40 -7.17
CA LYS A 157 -14.87 -9.59 -5.96
C LYS A 157 -13.52 -9.28 -5.32
N ARG A 158 -13.33 -8.01 -4.98
CA ARG A 158 -12.20 -7.54 -4.18
C ARG A 158 -12.65 -7.33 -2.75
N GLN A 159 -11.85 -7.83 -1.82
CA GLN A 159 -12.03 -7.64 -0.39
C GLN A 159 -10.71 -7.21 0.21
N VAL A 160 -10.75 -6.22 1.11
CA VAL A 160 -9.62 -5.83 1.93
C VAL A 160 -9.95 -6.22 3.36
N THR A 161 -9.10 -7.05 3.95
CA THR A 161 -9.22 -7.51 5.34
C THR A 161 -8.17 -6.82 6.17
N LEU A 162 -8.56 -6.27 7.34
CA LEU A 162 -7.63 -5.68 8.29
C LEU A 162 -7.38 -6.64 9.45
N LEU A 163 -6.11 -6.86 9.76
CA LEU A 163 -5.66 -7.51 10.98
C LEU A 163 -4.99 -6.44 11.85
N CYS A 164 -5.57 -6.14 13.00
CA CYS A 164 -5.09 -5.11 13.93
C CYS A 164 -4.92 -5.71 15.33
N HIS A 165 -3.91 -5.26 16.08
CA HIS A 165 -3.79 -5.59 17.49
C HIS A 165 -4.59 -4.57 18.31
N VAL A 166 -5.52 -5.06 19.13
CA VAL A 166 -6.39 -4.24 19.98
C VAL A 166 -5.96 -4.43 21.44
N GLU A 167 -5.85 -3.33 22.18
CA GLU A 167 -5.49 -3.29 23.61
C GLU A 167 -6.72 -3.15 24.52
#